data_AF-A0A820FBB5-F1
#
_entry.id   AF-A0A820FBB5-F1
#
_cell.length_a   1.000
_cell.length_b   1.000
_cell.length_c   1.000
_cell.angle_alpha   90.00
_cell.angle_beta   90.00
_cell.angle_gamma   90.00
#
_symmetry.space_group_name_H-M   'P 1'
#
loop_
_entity.id
_entity.type
_entity.pdbx_description
1 polymer ?
#
loop_
_entity_poly.entity_id
_entity_poly.type
_entity_poly.pdbx_seq_one_letter_code
_entity_poly.pdbx_strand_id
1 'polypeptide(L)'
;MKHPQFQTVKGDRPLLYLFQFDNAEAEKCAGGWTESGQVFQQFRQLVISQGLQNPYLVLMDFNVQRVQSHALSLGFDAISTYALPGGTKEGTPFVELLHSAQRWWQSAHQIGAKMVPITPTGWDPRPRAAQPDPWVDEGPEHYLQPTVQELQQLIQSAISFTCQYNETVDAQTIIIYAWNECTETAASLVPTLGNGTLYVDTMSKILPMYC
;
A
#
# COMPACT_ATOMS: atom_id res chain seq x y z
N MET A 1 9.79 10.63 -14.26
CA MET A 1 10.71 10.60 -13.10
C MET A 1 11.67 11.80 -13.00
N LYS A 2 11.82 12.67 -14.02
CA LYS A 2 12.68 13.88 -13.94
C LYS A 2 11.96 15.14 -13.40
N HIS A 3 10.64 15.09 -13.25
CA HIS A 3 9.86 16.22 -12.74
C HIS A 3 10.18 16.45 -11.26
N PRO A 4 10.37 17.70 -10.79
CA PRO A 4 10.76 17.97 -9.39
C PRO A 4 9.72 17.53 -8.35
N GLN A 5 8.46 17.34 -8.77
CA GLN A 5 7.38 16.81 -7.91
C GLN A 5 7.23 15.29 -7.99
N PHE A 6 8.11 14.58 -8.70
CA PHE A 6 8.07 13.12 -8.72
C PHE A 6 8.54 12.58 -7.36
N GLN A 7 7.72 11.76 -6.71
CA GLN A 7 8.04 11.23 -5.39
C GLN A 7 9.28 10.32 -5.43
N THR A 8 10.21 10.58 -4.53
CA THR A 8 11.38 9.73 -4.27
C THR A 8 11.34 9.18 -2.85
N VAL A 9 12.11 8.12 -2.60
CA VAL A 9 12.40 7.59 -1.26
C VAL A 9 13.86 7.84 -0.91
N LYS A 10 14.30 7.33 0.26
CA LYS A 10 15.69 7.39 0.73
C LYS A 10 16.71 7.12 -0.40
N GLY A 11 17.67 8.03 -0.54
CA GLY A 11 18.70 7.97 -1.59
C GLY A 11 18.24 8.47 -2.96
N ASP A 12 17.24 9.36 -3.02
CA ASP A 12 16.69 9.99 -4.23
C ASP A 12 16.20 8.98 -5.28
N ARG A 13 15.78 7.79 -4.83
CA ARG A 13 15.29 6.72 -5.69
C ARG A 13 13.83 6.99 -6.08
N PRO A 14 13.49 7.07 -7.38
CA PRO A 14 12.10 7.21 -7.81
C PRO A 14 11.22 6.05 -7.30
N LEU A 15 10.10 6.35 -6.66
CA LEU A 15 9.19 5.33 -6.10
C LEU A 15 8.16 4.87 -7.13
N LEU A 16 8.02 3.56 -7.31
CA LEU A 16 7.01 2.97 -8.20
C LEU A 16 6.35 1.76 -7.56
N TYR A 17 5.03 1.70 -7.65
CA TYR A 17 4.23 0.56 -7.21
C TYR A 17 3.69 -0.19 -8.43
N LEU A 18 3.77 -1.52 -8.40
CA LEU A 18 3.14 -2.39 -9.37
C LEU A 18 1.93 -3.07 -8.73
N PHE A 19 0.74 -2.61 -9.12
CA PHE A 19 -0.55 -3.08 -8.63
C PHE A 19 -1.20 -4.03 -9.66
N GLN A 20 -1.93 -5.04 -9.16
CA GLN A 20 -2.64 -6.03 -9.99
C GLN A 20 -1.78 -6.68 -11.08
N PHE A 21 -0.58 -7.12 -10.71
CA PHE A 21 0.28 -7.90 -11.59
C PHE A 21 0.26 -9.35 -11.12
N ASP A 22 -0.53 -10.18 -11.81
CA ASP A 22 -0.73 -11.59 -11.52
C ASP A 22 -0.07 -12.51 -12.55
N ASN A 23 -0.41 -13.80 -12.54
CA ASN A 23 0.13 -14.77 -13.50
C ASN A 23 -0.22 -14.45 -14.96
N ALA A 24 -1.45 -13.99 -15.22
CA ALA A 24 -1.87 -13.63 -16.57
C ALA A 24 -1.10 -12.41 -17.07
N GLU A 25 -0.81 -11.48 -16.16
CA GLU A 25 -0.11 -10.24 -16.48
C GLU A 25 1.39 -10.48 -16.68
N ALA A 26 1.98 -11.38 -15.90
CA ALA A 26 3.35 -11.87 -16.12
C ALA A 26 3.49 -12.60 -17.46
N GLU A 27 2.50 -13.44 -17.81
CA GLU A 27 2.46 -14.13 -19.11
C GLU A 27 2.39 -13.12 -20.27
N LYS A 28 1.50 -12.13 -20.18
CA LYS A 28 1.38 -11.06 -21.21
C LYS A 28 2.62 -10.17 -21.27
N CYS A 29 3.29 -9.93 -20.13
CA CYS A 29 4.44 -9.04 -20.06
C CYS A 29 5.64 -9.63 -20.81
N ALA A 30 5.99 -10.89 -20.53
CA ALA A 30 7.15 -11.52 -21.17
C ALA A 30 7.12 -13.07 -21.18
N GLY A 31 5.97 -13.70 -20.93
CA GLY A 31 5.85 -15.16 -20.91
C GLY A 31 6.09 -15.79 -19.53
N GLY A 32 5.95 -15.01 -18.45
CA GLY A 32 6.09 -15.50 -17.09
C GLY A 32 6.84 -14.53 -16.16
N TRP A 33 6.93 -14.91 -14.89
CA TRP A 33 7.54 -14.08 -13.84
C TRP A 33 9.04 -13.84 -14.05
N THR A 34 9.79 -14.87 -14.42
CA THR A 34 11.24 -14.78 -14.60
C THR A 34 11.60 -13.87 -15.77
N GLU A 35 10.91 -14.05 -16.89
CA GLU A 35 11.08 -13.27 -18.11
C GLU A 35 10.63 -11.83 -17.89
N SER A 36 9.54 -11.62 -17.14
CA SER A 36 9.08 -10.27 -16.75
C SER A 36 10.13 -9.55 -15.90
N GLY A 37 10.88 -10.26 -15.06
CA GLY A 37 12.00 -9.70 -14.32
C GLY A 37 13.08 -9.08 -15.23
N GLN A 38 13.29 -9.63 -16.43
CA GLN A 38 14.22 -9.05 -17.40
C GLN A 38 13.71 -7.71 -17.95
N VAL A 39 12.40 -7.57 -18.14
CA VAL A 39 11.77 -6.30 -18.56
C VAL A 39 11.98 -5.23 -17.50
N PHE A 40 11.74 -5.55 -16.22
CA PHE A 40 11.96 -4.59 -15.13
C PHE A 40 13.44 -4.26 -14.91
N GLN A 41 14.34 -5.22 -15.11
CA GLN A 41 15.77 -4.95 -15.09
C GLN A 41 16.19 -4.01 -16.23
N GLN A 42 15.69 -4.20 -17.45
CA GLN A 42 15.92 -3.28 -18.56
C GLN A 42 15.35 -1.89 -18.27
N PHE A 43 14.16 -1.82 -17.68
CA PHE A 43 13.57 -0.56 -17.21
C PHE A 43 14.49 0.18 -16.23
N ARG A 44 15.05 -0.50 -15.22
CA ARG A 44 16.04 0.10 -14.30
C ARG A 44 17.23 0.67 -15.06
N GLN A 45 17.81 -0.09 -15.99
CA GLN A 45 18.95 0.37 -16.78
C GLN A 45 18.61 1.60 -17.61
N LEU A 46 17.42 1.65 -18.21
CA LEU A 46 16.95 2.83 -18.94
C LEU A 46 16.83 4.05 -18.01
N VAL A 47 16.26 3.89 -16.82
CA VAL A 47 16.15 4.99 -15.83
C VAL A 47 17.54 5.49 -15.42
N ILE A 48 18.46 4.58 -15.10
CA ILE A 48 19.83 4.93 -14.69
C ILE A 48 20.58 5.61 -15.83
N SER A 49 20.45 5.12 -17.07
CA SER A 49 21.07 5.72 -18.26
C SER A 49 20.63 7.17 -18.51
N GLN A 50 19.48 7.57 -17.97
CA GLN A 50 18.95 8.93 -18.04
C GLN A 50 19.48 9.86 -16.94
N GLY A 51 20.42 9.39 -16.12
CA GLY A 51 21.05 10.14 -15.02
C GLY A 51 20.25 10.13 -13.72
N LEU A 52 19.28 9.23 -13.59
CA LEU A 52 18.47 9.09 -12.37
C LEU A 52 19.00 7.97 -11.48
N GLN A 53 18.65 7.99 -10.20
CA GLN A 53 18.93 6.88 -9.29
C GLN A 53 18.16 5.61 -9.68
N ASN A 54 18.68 4.45 -9.27
CA ASN A 54 17.98 3.17 -9.45
C ASN A 54 16.59 3.25 -8.79
N PRO A 55 15.47 3.10 -9.53
CA PRO A 55 14.13 3.26 -8.96
C PRO A 55 13.88 2.27 -7.82
N TYR A 56 13.04 2.63 -6.86
CA TYR A 56 12.60 1.75 -5.79
C TYR A 56 11.26 1.13 -6.21
N LEU A 57 11.30 -0.16 -6.58
CA LEU A 57 10.15 -0.87 -7.13
C LEU A 57 9.47 -1.71 -6.04
N VAL A 58 8.15 -1.51 -5.89
CA VAL A 58 7.34 -2.17 -4.87
C VAL A 58 6.24 -3.00 -5.53
N LEU A 59 6.21 -4.32 -5.24
CA LEU A 59 5.17 -5.21 -5.75
C LEU A 59 4.02 -5.27 -4.74
N MET A 60 2.78 -5.15 -5.21
CA MET A 60 1.61 -5.11 -4.34
C MET A 60 0.75 -6.36 -4.43
N ASP A 61 0.64 -7.09 -3.32
CA ASP A 61 -0.30 -8.21 -3.15
C ASP A 61 -0.49 -8.49 -1.65
N PHE A 62 -1.74 -8.73 -1.24
CA PHE A 62 -2.12 -8.91 0.16
C PHE A 62 -1.52 -10.17 0.79
N ASN A 63 -1.15 -11.19 0.01
CA ASN A 63 -0.51 -12.39 0.52
C ASN A 63 1.02 -12.21 0.58
N VAL A 64 1.54 -12.08 1.80
CA VAL A 64 2.95 -11.77 2.09
C VAL A 64 3.94 -12.78 1.46
N GLN A 65 3.68 -14.08 1.55
CA GLN A 65 4.60 -15.09 1.02
C GLN A 65 4.60 -15.09 -0.52
N ARG A 66 3.42 -14.97 -1.13
CA ARG A 66 3.26 -14.92 -2.59
C ARG A 66 3.91 -13.67 -3.17
N VAL A 67 3.62 -12.50 -2.60
CA VAL A 67 4.19 -11.22 -3.07
C VAL A 67 5.70 -11.20 -2.93
N GLN A 68 6.25 -11.75 -1.84
CA GLN A 68 7.70 -11.84 -1.67
C GLN A 68 8.33 -12.75 -2.73
N SER A 69 7.75 -13.93 -2.97
CA SER A 69 8.25 -14.85 -3.99
C SER A 69 8.25 -14.20 -5.38
N HIS A 70 7.18 -13.50 -5.74
CA HIS A 70 7.06 -12.83 -7.03
C HIS A 70 7.99 -11.61 -7.14
N ALA A 71 8.12 -10.81 -6.08
CA ALA A 71 9.03 -9.66 -6.05
C ALA A 71 10.48 -10.09 -6.28
N LEU A 72 10.90 -11.23 -5.71
CA LEU A 72 12.22 -11.80 -5.96
C LEU A 72 12.41 -12.19 -7.43
N SER A 73 11.43 -12.87 -8.05
CA SER A 73 11.48 -13.23 -9.47
C SER A 73 11.56 -12.02 -10.39
N LEU A 74 10.89 -10.92 -10.03
CA LEU A 74 10.88 -9.68 -10.80
C LEU A 74 12.10 -8.77 -10.54
N GLY A 75 12.89 -9.03 -9.49
CA GLY A 75 13.97 -8.13 -9.06
C GLY A 75 13.47 -6.82 -8.42
N PHE A 76 12.37 -6.89 -7.69
CA PHE A 76 11.78 -5.75 -6.98
C PHE A 76 12.47 -5.52 -5.63
N ASP A 77 12.45 -4.28 -5.16
CA ASP A 77 13.14 -3.88 -3.94
C ASP A 77 12.35 -4.27 -2.69
N ALA A 78 11.01 -4.19 -2.76
CA ALA A 78 10.14 -4.39 -1.62
C ALA A 78 8.74 -4.86 -2.00
N ILE A 79 7.97 -5.22 -0.98
CA ILE A 79 6.57 -5.60 -1.08
C ILE A 79 5.66 -4.60 -0.37
N SER A 80 4.41 -4.54 -0.81
CA SER A 80 3.33 -3.86 -0.11
C SER A 80 2.00 -4.55 -0.43
N THR A 81 0.89 -3.96 0.00
CA THR A 81 -0.44 -4.32 -0.45
C THR A 81 -1.26 -3.05 -0.61
N TYR A 82 -2.17 -3.03 -1.59
CA TYR A 82 -2.95 -1.85 -1.92
C TYR A 82 -4.01 -1.56 -0.86
N ALA A 83 -4.76 -2.61 -0.50
CA ALA A 83 -5.79 -2.58 0.52
C ALA A 83 -5.70 -3.86 1.36
N LEU A 84 -6.45 -3.88 2.46
CA LEU A 84 -6.70 -5.07 3.29
C LEU A 84 -8.21 -5.33 3.34
N PRO A 85 -8.76 -6.11 2.40
CA PRO A 85 -10.18 -6.41 2.39
C PRO A 85 -10.55 -7.30 3.57
N GLY A 86 -11.80 -7.25 4.00
CA GLY A 86 -12.32 -8.11 5.05
C GLY A 86 -13.56 -7.53 5.72
N GLY A 87 -13.83 -8.03 6.91
CA GLY A 87 -14.99 -7.65 7.71
C GLY A 87 -16.11 -8.69 7.67
N THR A 88 -17.27 -8.32 8.19
CA THR A 88 -18.52 -9.09 8.07
C THR A 88 -19.59 -8.24 7.40
N LYS A 89 -20.72 -8.85 7.04
CA LYS A 89 -21.85 -8.16 6.44
C LYS A 89 -22.47 -7.12 7.38
N GLU A 90 -22.39 -7.38 8.68
CA GLU A 90 -22.86 -6.51 9.77
C GLU A 90 -21.87 -5.38 10.09
N GLY A 91 -20.64 -5.49 9.61
CA GLY A 91 -19.55 -4.56 9.87
C GLY A 91 -18.66 -5.01 11.02
N THR A 92 -17.36 -5.12 10.74
CA THR A 92 -16.35 -5.42 11.77
C THR A 92 -15.81 -4.11 12.37
N PRO A 93 -15.57 -4.02 13.70
CA PRO A 93 -14.93 -2.86 14.30
C PRO A 93 -13.60 -2.51 13.63
N PHE A 94 -13.34 -1.21 13.42
CA PHE A 94 -12.15 -0.73 12.72
C PHE A 94 -10.83 -1.20 13.37
N VAL A 95 -10.79 -1.33 14.70
CA VAL A 95 -9.62 -1.86 15.42
C VAL A 95 -9.12 -3.20 14.86
N GLU A 96 -9.99 -4.04 14.28
CA GLU A 96 -9.56 -5.29 13.64
C GLU A 96 -8.82 -5.07 12.32
N LEU A 97 -9.13 -4.01 11.57
CA LEU A 97 -8.36 -3.60 10.39
C LEU A 97 -6.96 -3.10 10.79
N LEU A 98 -6.88 -2.34 11.89
CA LEU A 98 -5.60 -1.95 12.48
C LEU A 98 -4.77 -3.18 12.86
N HIS A 99 -5.36 -4.16 13.55
CA HIS A 99 -4.68 -5.41 13.88
C HIS A 99 -4.27 -6.19 12.63
N SER A 100 -5.09 -6.19 11.57
CA SER A 100 -4.74 -6.82 10.29
C SER A 100 -3.54 -6.15 9.62
N ALA A 101 -3.47 -4.82 9.64
CA ALA A 101 -2.29 -4.09 9.14
C ALA A 101 -1.03 -4.46 9.92
N GLN A 102 -1.10 -4.45 11.26
CA GLN A 102 0.03 -4.85 12.11
C GLN A 102 0.48 -6.30 11.87
N ARG A 103 -0.47 -7.24 11.71
CA ARG A 103 -0.15 -8.63 11.35
C ARG A 103 0.53 -8.73 9.99
N TRP A 104 0.10 -7.95 9.00
CA TRP A 104 0.73 -7.92 7.69
C TRP A 104 2.17 -7.42 7.80
N TRP A 105 2.41 -6.29 8.50
CA TRP A 105 3.75 -5.76 8.71
C TRP A 105 4.64 -6.77 9.44
N GLN A 106 4.15 -7.39 10.52
CA GLN A 106 4.92 -8.38 11.26
C GLN A 106 5.25 -9.62 10.42
N SER A 107 4.30 -10.09 9.61
CA SER A 107 4.52 -11.25 8.74
C SER A 107 5.61 -10.96 7.69
N ALA A 108 5.58 -9.79 7.06
CA ALA A 108 6.61 -9.38 6.10
C ALA A 108 7.98 -9.24 6.77
N HIS A 109 8.04 -8.68 7.98
CA HIS A 109 9.28 -8.56 8.75
C HIS A 109 9.86 -9.93 9.13
N GLN A 110 9.02 -10.85 9.62
CA GLN A 110 9.43 -12.18 10.05
C GLN A 110 10.05 -13.02 8.93
N ILE A 111 9.60 -12.83 7.68
CA ILE A 111 10.19 -13.53 6.53
C ILE A 111 11.39 -12.78 5.93
N GLY A 112 11.80 -11.66 6.52
CA GLY A 112 12.93 -10.84 6.05
C GLY A 112 12.64 -10.03 4.78
N ALA A 113 11.37 -9.84 4.41
CA ALA A 113 10.99 -9.04 3.26
C ALA A 113 11.23 -7.55 3.53
N LYS A 114 11.82 -6.83 2.58
CA LYS A 114 11.76 -5.38 2.56
C LYS A 114 10.34 -4.96 2.23
N MET A 115 9.81 -3.93 2.88
CA MET A 115 8.41 -3.53 2.68
C MET A 115 8.19 -2.02 2.73
N VAL A 116 7.08 -1.60 2.12
CA VAL A 116 6.42 -0.33 2.43
C VAL A 116 5.12 -0.65 3.19
N PRO A 117 5.03 -0.33 4.50
CA PRO A 117 3.86 -0.66 5.32
C PRO A 117 2.57 -0.04 4.78
N ILE A 118 1.53 -0.87 4.61
CA ILE A 118 0.17 -0.42 4.31
C ILE A 118 -0.50 0.18 5.55
N THR A 119 -1.16 1.33 5.39
CA THR A 119 -1.93 2.02 6.42
C THR A 119 -3.36 2.19 5.93
N PRO A 120 -4.24 1.17 6.09
CA PRO A 120 -5.58 1.19 5.52
C PRO A 120 -6.57 1.92 6.44
N THR A 121 -7.13 3.02 5.98
CA THR A 121 -8.11 3.87 6.66
C THR A 121 -9.53 3.31 6.61
N GLY A 122 -9.76 2.22 5.88
CA GLY A 122 -11.04 1.51 5.87
C GLY A 122 -11.12 0.47 4.76
N TRP A 123 -12.21 -0.26 4.76
CA TRP A 123 -12.67 -1.10 3.65
C TRP A 123 -14.20 -1.25 3.78
N ASP A 124 -14.92 -0.66 2.83
CA ASP A 124 -16.37 -0.68 2.68
C ASP A 124 -16.74 -0.65 1.19
N PRO A 125 -16.79 -1.82 0.55
CA PRO A 125 -17.11 -1.95 -0.88
C PRO A 125 -18.63 -1.94 -1.15
N ARG A 126 -19.49 -1.76 -0.13
CA ARG A 126 -20.95 -1.79 -0.31
C ARG A 126 -21.47 -0.83 -1.39
N PRO A 127 -20.89 0.38 -1.59
CA PRO A 127 -21.27 1.22 -2.73
C PRO A 127 -21.07 0.53 -4.09
N ARG A 128 -19.96 -0.20 -4.26
CA ARG A 128 -19.69 -1.00 -5.46
C ARG A 128 -20.57 -2.24 -5.52
N ALA A 129 -20.82 -2.93 -4.41
CA ALA A 129 -21.73 -4.07 -4.39
C ALA A 129 -23.18 -3.68 -4.80
N ALA A 130 -23.61 -2.46 -4.48
CA ALA A 130 -24.93 -1.95 -4.88
C ALA A 130 -25.00 -1.56 -6.37
N GLN A 131 -23.88 -1.17 -6.98
CA GLN A 131 -23.75 -0.86 -8.41
C GLN A 131 -22.46 -1.51 -8.94
N PRO A 132 -22.49 -2.82 -9.22
CA PRO A 132 -21.29 -3.56 -9.56
C PRO A 132 -20.63 -3.01 -10.81
N ASP A 133 -19.34 -2.69 -10.70
CA ASP A 133 -18.51 -2.45 -11.87
C ASP A 133 -18.35 -3.79 -12.64
N PRO A 134 -18.30 -3.79 -13.98
CA PRO A 134 -18.26 -5.02 -14.75
C PRO A 134 -16.93 -5.80 -14.61
N TRP A 135 -15.96 -5.25 -13.89
CA TRP A 135 -14.64 -5.86 -13.61
C TRP A 135 -14.40 -6.15 -12.12
N VAL A 136 -15.40 -5.96 -11.24
CA VAL A 136 -15.25 -6.19 -9.79
C VAL A 136 -16.46 -6.94 -9.22
N ASP A 137 -16.20 -8.07 -8.55
CA ASP A 137 -17.20 -8.81 -7.76
C ASP A 137 -16.85 -8.69 -6.27
N GLU A 138 -17.29 -7.60 -5.66
CA GLU A 138 -17.07 -7.31 -4.23
C GLU A 138 -18.31 -7.62 -3.40
N GLY A 139 -18.12 -8.33 -2.29
CA GLY A 139 -19.16 -8.65 -1.32
C GLY A 139 -19.48 -7.50 -0.36
N PRO A 140 -20.55 -7.60 0.46
CA PRO A 140 -20.96 -6.55 1.40
C PRO A 140 -20.12 -6.49 2.69
N GLU A 141 -19.11 -7.34 2.83
CA GLU A 141 -18.23 -7.41 3.99
C GLU A 141 -17.41 -6.12 4.13
N HIS A 142 -17.50 -5.48 5.30
CA HIS A 142 -16.89 -4.19 5.54
C HIS A 142 -16.40 -4.02 6.98
N TYR A 143 -15.57 -3.00 7.18
CA TYR A 143 -15.26 -2.46 8.50
C TYR A 143 -16.12 -1.23 8.78
N LEU A 144 -16.48 -1.04 10.04
CA LEU A 144 -17.14 0.17 10.51
C LEU A 144 -16.20 1.38 10.38
N GLN A 145 -16.79 2.57 10.30
CA GLN A 145 -15.99 3.79 10.24
C GLN A 145 -15.10 3.94 11.47
N PRO A 146 -13.83 4.34 11.29
CA PRO A 146 -12.94 4.58 12.41
C PRO A 146 -13.35 5.82 13.20
N THR A 147 -13.05 5.81 14.49
CA THR A 147 -12.88 7.03 15.27
C THR A 147 -11.60 7.76 14.89
N VAL A 148 -11.51 9.05 15.24
CA VAL A 148 -10.28 9.85 15.08
C VAL A 148 -9.10 9.19 15.81
N GLN A 149 -9.34 8.67 17.01
CA GLN A 149 -8.31 8.05 17.84
C GLN A 149 -7.78 6.76 17.20
N GLU A 150 -8.64 5.95 16.58
CA GLU A 150 -8.20 4.74 15.89
C GLU A 150 -7.38 5.05 14.63
N LEU A 151 -7.76 6.06 13.84
CA LEU A 151 -6.93 6.53 12.72
C LEU A 151 -5.59 7.07 13.20
N GLN A 152 -5.57 7.82 14.31
CA GLN A 152 -4.33 8.31 14.90
C GLN A 152 -3.42 7.16 15.29
N GLN A 153 -3.98 6.17 16.00
CA GLN A 153 -3.25 4.99 16.46
C GLN A 153 -2.69 4.18 15.30
N LEU A 154 -3.46 3.99 14.22
CA LEU A 154 -3.01 3.27 13.02
C LEU A 154 -1.77 3.95 12.40
N ILE A 155 -1.85 5.26 12.17
CA ILE A 155 -0.75 6.02 11.53
C ILE A 155 0.49 6.08 12.44
N GLN A 156 0.29 6.35 13.74
CA GLN A 156 1.38 6.34 14.72
C GLN A 156 2.07 4.98 14.83
N SER A 157 1.29 3.89 14.74
CA SER A 157 1.84 2.53 14.73
C SER A 157 2.68 2.27 13.48
N ALA A 158 2.24 2.71 12.30
CA ALA A 158 2.99 2.56 11.06
C ALA A 158 4.30 3.35 11.06
N ILE A 159 4.28 4.59 11.57
CA ILE A 159 5.48 5.43 11.75
C ILE A 159 6.44 4.76 12.74
N SER A 160 5.93 4.34 13.90
CA SER A 160 6.74 3.69 14.94
C SER A 160 7.38 2.40 14.45
N PHE A 161 6.64 1.59 13.69
CA PHE A 161 7.16 0.38 13.04
C PHE A 161 8.26 0.70 12.03
N THR A 162 8.06 1.73 11.20
CA THR A 162 9.06 2.19 10.20
C THR A 162 10.35 2.66 10.85
N CYS A 163 10.26 3.37 11.98
CA CYS A 163 11.41 3.81 12.76
C CYS A 163 12.14 2.63 13.43
N GLN A 164 11.39 1.74 14.09
CA GLN A 164 11.94 0.61 14.83
C GLN A 164 12.62 -0.41 13.91
N TYR A 165 12.04 -0.66 12.73
CA TYR A 165 12.50 -1.66 11.77
C TYR A 165 12.99 -0.98 10.48
N ASN A 166 13.87 0.02 10.62
CA ASN A 166 14.36 0.82 9.50
C ASN A 166 15.13 0.03 8.43
N GLU A 167 15.66 -1.14 8.77
CA GLU A 167 16.26 -2.06 7.80
C GLU A 167 15.18 -2.78 7.00
N THR A 168 14.05 -3.12 7.61
CA THR A 168 12.91 -3.76 6.93
C THR A 168 12.14 -2.75 6.08
N VAL A 169 11.99 -1.52 6.57
CA VAL A 169 11.40 -0.39 5.84
C VAL A 169 12.50 0.56 5.38
N ASP A 170 13.39 0.05 4.53
CA ASP A 170 14.62 0.76 4.11
C ASP A 170 14.34 2.01 3.26
N ALA A 171 13.17 2.06 2.61
CA ALA A 171 12.65 3.26 1.94
C ALA A 171 12.24 4.38 2.91
N GLN A 172 12.08 4.10 4.21
CA GLN A 172 11.58 5.05 5.22
C GLN A 172 10.26 5.73 4.81
N THR A 173 9.34 4.92 4.28
CA THR A 173 8.08 5.39 3.69
C THR A 173 6.95 4.46 4.12
N ILE A 174 5.75 5.01 4.29
CA ILE A 174 4.49 4.28 4.46
C ILE A 174 3.53 4.63 3.31
N ILE A 175 2.58 3.75 3.01
CA ILE A 175 1.48 4.04 2.08
C ILE A 175 0.18 4.14 2.87
N ILE A 176 -0.62 5.19 2.60
CA ILE A 176 -1.91 5.40 3.22
C ILE A 176 -3.00 5.16 2.18
N TYR A 177 -3.79 4.11 2.40
CA TYR A 177 -4.98 3.79 1.62
C TYR A 177 -6.19 4.31 2.41
N ALA A 178 -6.93 5.34 2.01
CA ALA A 178 -6.76 6.10 0.76
C ALA A 178 -7.13 7.58 0.91
N TRP A 179 -6.59 8.39 -0.02
CA TRP A 179 -6.97 9.79 -0.15
C TRP A 179 -8.45 9.95 -0.53
N ASN A 180 -8.89 9.29 -1.61
CA ASN A 180 -10.22 9.54 -2.21
C ASN A 180 -10.90 8.28 -2.79
N GLU A 181 -10.59 7.08 -2.30
CA GLU A 181 -11.28 5.83 -2.71
C GLU A 181 -12.68 5.72 -2.09
N CYS A 182 -13.53 6.72 -2.34
CA CYS A 182 -14.85 6.86 -1.70
C CYS A 182 -15.80 5.69 -1.99
N THR A 183 -15.50 4.87 -3.00
CA THR A 183 -16.29 3.70 -3.37
C THR A 183 -15.89 2.42 -2.63
N GLU A 184 -14.72 2.41 -1.97
CA GLU A 184 -14.14 1.21 -1.32
C GLU A 184 -13.75 1.42 0.14
N THR A 185 -13.63 2.65 0.64
CA THR A 185 -13.18 2.87 2.02
C THR A 185 -14.28 3.44 2.90
N ALA A 186 -14.34 2.89 4.12
CA ALA A 186 -15.13 3.44 5.21
C ALA A 186 -14.64 4.86 5.61
N ALA A 187 -13.38 5.23 5.35
CA ALA A 187 -12.87 6.58 5.60
C ALA A 187 -11.89 7.05 4.52
N SER A 188 -12.42 7.74 3.51
CA SER A 188 -11.59 8.53 2.59
C SER A 188 -11.09 9.78 3.30
N LEU A 189 -9.81 10.11 3.12
CA LEU A 189 -9.19 11.26 3.77
C LEU A 189 -9.56 12.60 3.13
N VAL A 190 -10.10 12.59 1.91
CA VAL A 190 -10.62 13.78 1.23
C VAL A 190 -11.74 14.42 2.07
N PRO A 191 -11.80 15.76 2.16
CA PRO A 191 -12.89 16.41 2.88
C PRO A 191 -14.27 16.03 2.36
N THR A 192 -15.22 15.76 3.26
CA THR A 192 -16.58 15.36 2.91
C THR A 192 -17.61 16.32 3.51
N LEU A 193 -18.86 16.27 3.01
CA LEU A 193 -19.96 17.06 3.58
C LEU A 193 -20.28 16.65 5.03
N GLY A 194 -20.05 15.38 5.39
CA GLY A 194 -20.33 14.87 6.73
C GLY A 194 -19.22 15.17 7.74
N ASN A 195 -17.96 14.95 7.35
CA ASN A 195 -16.81 15.04 8.27
C ASN A 195 -15.94 16.29 8.05
N GLY A 196 -16.23 17.14 7.06
CA GLY A 196 -15.40 18.30 6.74
C GLY A 196 -13.94 17.88 6.53
N THR A 197 -13.01 18.61 7.15
CA THR A 197 -11.56 18.34 7.11
C THR A 197 -11.06 17.41 8.23
N LEU A 198 -11.96 16.80 9.02
CA LEU A 198 -11.62 16.09 10.26
C LEU A 198 -10.42 15.14 10.14
N TYR A 199 -10.38 14.31 9.10
CA TYR A 199 -9.30 13.35 8.92
C TYR A 199 -7.97 13.99 8.49
N VAL A 200 -7.99 15.01 7.61
CA VAL A 200 -6.79 15.77 7.24
C VAL A 200 -6.23 16.52 8.45
N ASP A 201 -7.10 17.19 9.20
CA ASP A 201 -6.71 17.92 10.42
C ASP A 201 -6.12 16.97 11.47
N THR A 202 -6.67 15.76 11.57
CA THR A 202 -6.14 14.70 12.42
C THR A 202 -4.73 14.28 12.01
N MET A 203 -4.51 13.99 10.73
CA MET A 203 -3.20 13.58 10.22
C MET A 203 -2.14 14.68 10.35
N SER A 204 -2.53 15.94 10.13
CA SER A 204 -1.61 17.09 10.22
C SER A 204 -0.93 17.22 11.59
N LYS A 205 -1.56 16.71 12.65
CA LYS A 205 -1.04 16.72 14.02
C LYS A 205 -0.07 15.58 14.31
N ILE A 206 -0.06 14.52 13.50
CA ILE A 206 0.73 13.31 13.72
C ILE A 206 2.02 13.34 12.91
N LEU A 207 1.90 13.73 11.64
CA LEU A 207 2.99 13.65 10.67
C LEU A 207 4.27 14.40 11.08
N PRO A 208 4.28 15.49 11.87
CA PRO A 208 5.54 16.13 12.29
C PRO A 208 6.47 15.26 13.15
N MET A 209 6.04 14.08 13.59
CA MET A 209 6.84 13.14 14.40
C MET A 209 7.62 12.18 13.49
N TYR A 210 8.68 12.67 12.84
CA TYR A 210 9.57 11.84 12.04
C TYR A 210 10.79 11.34 12.83
N CYS A 211 11.22 10.14 12.46
CA CYS A 211 12.62 9.71 12.53
C CYS A 211 13.28 10.13 11.20
#